data_AF-A0A2G6I8X4-F1
#
_entry.id   AF-A0A2G6I8X4-F1
#
_cell.length_a   1.000
_cell.length_b   1.000
_cell.length_c   1.000
_cell.angle_alpha   90.00
_cell.angle_beta   90.00
_cell.angle_gamma   90.00
#
_symmetry.space_group_name_H-M   'P 1'
#
loop_
_entity.id
_entity.type
_entity.pdbx_description
1 polymer ?
#
loop_
_entity_poly.entity_id
_entity_poly.type
_entity_poly.pdbx_seq_one_letter_code
_entity_poly.pdbx_strand_id
1 'polypeptide(L)'
;MRALFSRVRAVWIMWLLLGSGLVAGCAPQPGLLPFDGPVDKVQTVFMATSRNQQVAREEDGTRPEFGSGRGQELHFGRYDMSVPPDRDPGALALPTAKADPARDFLMVGSERYQSEAAFIAAVNRALAPLPPAKRHVTLYVHGYRASFAESVLNTAQLAADYHLPGPVVLFAWPSADQLTHYLYDRDSTLYSRDQFVRTLKALTKTRATEVNVIAHSMGGFLVMEGLNRLVLNRDRATLNRINGVLLAEPDISIDVFRSQIAGLDLNRLDLAVMVSGRDRALQVSSLIAGGTPRLGERRNLETLRRLGVYVVDLSQFNDGTLIGHTAFQNSPELVSLFSSGRLVQGIEANKGGDNIAVQALNTVGNVTLLIAYLPYRLTGQ
;
A
#
# COMPACT_ATOMS: atom_id res chain seq x y z
N MET A 1 -48.52 -21.70 -33.11
CA MET A 1 -47.18 -21.78 -33.75
C MET A 1 -46.32 -20.51 -33.60
N ARG A 2 -46.73 -19.30 -34.04
CA ARG A 2 -45.84 -18.11 -34.05
C ARG A 2 -45.14 -17.77 -32.72
N ALA A 3 -45.74 -18.07 -31.57
CA ALA A 3 -45.16 -17.77 -30.24
C ALA A 3 -43.98 -18.66 -29.80
N LEU A 4 -43.69 -19.79 -30.48
CA LEU A 4 -42.59 -20.68 -30.08
C LEU A 4 -41.23 -20.21 -30.62
N PHE A 5 -41.21 -19.62 -31.82
CA PHE A 5 -39.98 -19.22 -32.51
C PHE A 5 -39.30 -17.97 -31.91
N SER A 6 -40.02 -17.11 -31.19
CA SER A 6 -39.45 -15.94 -30.53
C SER A 6 -38.56 -16.32 -29.33
N ARG A 7 -39.00 -17.30 -28.52
CA ARG A 7 -38.24 -17.75 -27.34
C ARG A 7 -36.91 -18.39 -27.70
N VAL A 8 -36.84 -19.15 -28.81
CA VAL A 8 -35.57 -19.75 -29.28
C VAL A 8 -34.57 -18.66 -29.69
N ARG A 9 -34.98 -17.65 -30.47
CA ARG A 9 -34.08 -16.55 -30.86
C ARG A 9 -33.53 -15.75 -29.68
N ALA A 10 -34.33 -15.53 -28.63
CA ALA A 10 -33.89 -14.82 -27.44
C ALA A 10 -32.72 -15.54 -26.71
N VAL A 11 -32.78 -16.87 -26.60
CA VAL A 11 -31.72 -17.66 -25.95
C VAL A 11 -30.40 -17.60 -26.73
N TRP A 12 -30.43 -17.69 -28.05
CA TRP A 12 -29.22 -17.61 -28.88
C TRP A 12 -28.56 -16.22 -28.85
N ILE A 13 -29.34 -15.14 -28.80
CA ILE A 13 -28.80 -13.77 -28.64
C ILE A 13 -28.16 -13.60 -27.26
N MET A 14 -28.73 -14.19 -26.21
CA MET A 14 -28.16 -14.14 -24.86
C MET A 14 -26.80 -14.87 -24.78
N TRP A 15 -26.66 -16.02 -25.46
CA TRP A 15 -25.36 -16.72 -25.56
C TRP A 15 -24.32 -15.97 -26.41
N LEU A 16 -24.72 -15.26 -27.47
CA LEU A 16 -23.81 -14.41 -28.26
C LEU A 16 -23.30 -13.18 -27.48
N LEU A 17 -24.09 -12.64 -26.55
CA LEU A 17 -23.66 -11.57 -25.65
C LEU A 17 -22.81 -12.08 -24.47
N LEU A 18 -22.98 -13.33 -24.04
CA LEU A 18 -22.09 -13.98 -23.08
C LEU A 18 -20.75 -14.42 -23.70
N GLY A 19 -20.74 -14.77 -25.00
CA GLY A 19 -19.54 -15.23 -25.71
C GLY A 19 -18.53 -14.14 -26.10
N SER A 20 -18.90 -12.86 -26.02
CA SER A 20 -18.09 -11.73 -26.51
C SER A 20 -17.34 -10.94 -25.42
N GLY A 21 -17.52 -11.28 -24.14
CA GLY A 21 -16.89 -10.59 -23.00
C GLY A 21 -15.51 -11.10 -22.55
N LEU A 22 -14.97 -12.15 -23.18
CA LEU A 22 -13.73 -12.83 -22.75
C LEU A 22 -12.53 -12.60 -23.67
N VAL A 23 -12.43 -11.41 -24.27
CA VAL A 23 -11.14 -10.90 -24.74
C VAL A 23 -10.33 -10.48 -23.51
N ALA A 24 -9.71 -11.46 -22.85
CA ALA A 24 -8.68 -11.23 -21.84
C ALA A 24 -7.43 -10.67 -22.52
N GLY A 25 -7.50 -9.39 -22.91
CA GLY A 25 -6.39 -8.66 -23.50
C GLY A 25 -5.21 -8.71 -22.53
N CYS A 26 -4.12 -9.33 -22.97
CA CYS A 26 -2.86 -9.34 -22.24
C CYS A 26 -2.25 -7.93 -22.31
N ALA A 27 -2.74 -7.03 -21.46
CA ALA A 27 -2.04 -5.82 -21.14
C ALA A 27 -0.64 -6.21 -20.64
N PRO A 28 0.45 -5.66 -21.21
CA PRO A 28 1.79 -5.98 -20.76
C PRO A 28 1.92 -5.57 -19.29
N GLN A 29 2.26 -6.53 -18.43
CA GLN A 29 2.45 -6.26 -17.02
C GLN A 29 3.62 -5.29 -16.81
N PRO A 30 3.54 -4.33 -15.87
CA PRO A 30 4.64 -3.41 -15.59
C PRO A 30 5.94 -4.17 -15.33
N GLY A 31 7.00 -3.82 -16.04
CA GLY A 31 8.36 -4.34 -15.83
C GLY A 31 9.24 -3.34 -15.06
N LEU A 32 10.27 -3.84 -14.38
CA LEU A 32 11.34 -2.98 -13.84
C LEU A 32 12.39 -2.82 -14.93
N LEU A 33 12.20 -1.80 -15.78
CA LEU A 33 13.01 -1.61 -16.98
C LEU A 33 14.36 -0.95 -16.63
N PRO A 34 15.51 -1.61 -16.91
CA PRO A 34 16.83 -1.05 -16.61
C PRO A 34 17.13 0.24 -17.37
N PHE A 35 17.86 1.16 -16.74
CA PHE A 35 18.34 2.39 -17.40
C PHE A 35 19.69 2.87 -16.83
N ASP A 36 20.74 2.82 -17.65
CA ASP A 36 22.11 3.21 -17.27
C ASP A 36 22.43 4.70 -17.55
N GLY A 37 21.43 5.50 -17.92
CA GLY A 37 21.59 6.93 -18.24
C GLY A 37 21.47 7.86 -17.03
N PRO A 38 21.76 9.16 -17.18
CA PRO A 38 21.57 10.15 -16.13
C PRO A 38 20.08 10.37 -15.82
N VAL A 39 19.75 10.58 -14.55
CA VAL A 39 18.39 10.88 -14.05
C VAL A 39 18.43 11.94 -12.95
N ASP A 40 17.41 12.80 -12.86
CA ASP A 40 17.41 13.96 -11.95
C ASP A 40 17.13 13.61 -10.49
N LYS A 41 16.21 12.65 -10.26
CA LYS A 41 15.78 12.22 -8.92
C LYS A 41 15.73 10.70 -8.86
N VAL A 42 16.35 10.14 -7.82
CA VAL A 42 16.33 8.71 -7.51
C VAL A 42 15.56 8.48 -6.21
N GLN A 43 14.61 7.56 -6.24
CA GLN A 43 13.91 7.05 -5.06
C GLN A 43 14.31 5.60 -4.82
N THR A 44 15.14 5.37 -3.80
CA THR A 44 15.42 4.02 -3.31
C THR A 44 14.19 3.46 -2.60
N VAL A 45 13.80 2.24 -2.97
CA VAL A 45 12.83 1.39 -2.27
C VAL A 45 13.59 0.18 -1.72
N PHE A 46 13.71 0.10 -0.40
CA PHE A 46 14.15 -1.14 0.25
C PHE A 46 13.05 -2.19 0.13
N MET A 47 13.41 -3.47 0.09
CA MET A 47 12.46 -4.55 -0.19
C MET A 47 12.70 -5.75 0.71
N ALA A 48 11.61 -6.34 1.20
CA ALA A 48 11.53 -7.67 1.77
C ALA A 48 10.36 -8.44 1.12
N THR A 49 10.55 -9.70 0.74
CA THR A 49 9.50 -10.46 0.03
C THR A 49 9.42 -11.94 0.38
N SER A 50 8.18 -12.44 0.47
CA SER A 50 7.80 -13.86 0.57
C SER A 50 7.31 -14.44 -0.78
N ARG A 51 7.63 -13.78 -1.90
CA ARG A 51 7.40 -14.30 -3.26
C ARG A 51 8.47 -15.32 -3.64
N ASN A 52 8.12 -16.24 -4.53
CA ASN A 52 9.09 -17.16 -5.12
C ASN A 52 10.03 -16.39 -6.05
N GLN A 53 11.35 -16.58 -5.89
CA GLN A 53 12.31 -16.06 -6.85
C GLN A 53 12.13 -16.75 -8.21
N GLN A 54 12.18 -15.98 -9.31
CA GLN A 54 12.23 -16.55 -10.65
C GLN A 54 13.67 -16.92 -11.00
N VAL A 55 13.87 -18.16 -11.47
CA VAL A 55 15.23 -18.70 -11.75
C VAL A 55 15.79 -18.17 -13.07
N ALA A 56 14.92 -17.75 -13.99
CA ALA A 56 15.30 -17.21 -15.30
C ALA A 56 15.04 -15.70 -15.38
N ARG A 57 16.08 -14.89 -15.12
CA ARG A 57 16.22 -13.59 -15.80
C ARG A 57 16.30 -13.85 -17.32
N GLU A 58 15.69 -13.00 -18.12
CA GLU A 58 16.15 -12.84 -19.51
C GLU A 58 17.37 -11.91 -19.53
N GLU A 59 18.18 -12.00 -20.59
CA GLU A 59 19.49 -11.32 -20.68
C GLU A 59 19.36 -9.78 -20.73
N ASP A 60 18.16 -9.28 -21.09
CA ASP A 60 17.78 -7.87 -21.10
C ASP A 60 17.48 -7.30 -19.69
N GLY A 61 17.39 -8.15 -18.66
CA GLY A 61 17.05 -7.77 -17.29
C GLY A 61 15.60 -7.35 -17.06
N THR A 62 14.69 -7.48 -18.02
CA THR A 62 13.31 -6.96 -17.90
C THR A 62 12.38 -7.85 -17.06
N ARG A 63 12.67 -9.16 -16.98
CA ARG A 63 11.87 -10.11 -16.19
C ARG A 63 11.91 -9.78 -14.69
N PRO A 64 10.75 -9.79 -14.00
CA PRO A 64 10.70 -9.57 -12.56
C PRO A 64 11.41 -10.71 -11.82
N GLU A 65 12.33 -10.34 -10.93
CA GLU A 65 13.14 -11.26 -10.13
C GLU A 65 12.30 -12.17 -9.21
N PHE A 66 11.04 -11.81 -8.97
CA PHE A 66 10.08 -12.54 -8.16
C PHE A 66 8.74 -12.71 -8.88
N GLY A 67 8.13 -13.88 -8.72
CA GLY A 67 6.82 -14.19 -9.30
C GLY A 67 5.63 -13.88 -8.39
N SER A 68 4.49 -14.43 -8.79
CA SER A 68 3.24 -14.41 -8.04
C SER A 68 3.10 -15.58 -7.05
N GLY A 69 4.05 -16.53 -7.06
CA GLY A 69 4.01 -17.75 -6.25
C GLY A 69 4.56 -17.54 -4.84
N ARG A 70 4.19 -18.45 -3.93
CA ARG A 70 4.62 -18.44 -2.52
C ARG A 70 6.06 -18.94 -2.37
N GLY A 71 6.95 -18.10 -1.84
CA GLY A 71 8.34 -18.43 -1.53
C GLY A 71 8.51 -18.93 -0.09
N GLN A 72 9.33 -19.97 0.10
CA GLN A 72 9.61 -20.53 1.42
C GLN A 72 10.54 -19.63 2.28
N GLU A 73 11.38 -18.83 1.62
CA GLU A 73 12.32 -17.91 2.26
C GLU A 73 11.80 -16.46 2.25
N LEU A 74 12.43 -15.63 3.09
CA LEU A 74 12.24 -14.17 3.08
C LEU A 74 13.47 -13.53 2.45
N HIS A 75 13.33 -13.07 1.21
CA HIS A 75 14.41 -12.44 0.46
C HIS A 75 14.42 -10.93 0.71
N PHE A 76 15.61 -10.31 0.66
CA PHE A 76 15.80 -8.88 0.94
C PHE A 76 16.59 -8.19 -0.18
N GLY A 77 16.32 -6.91 -0.43
CA GLY A 77 17.06 -6.11 -1.40
C GLY A 77 16.74 -4.63 -1.35
N ARG A 78 17.14 -3.91 -2.39
CA ARG A 78 16.61 -2.60 -2.77
C ARG A 78 16.55 -2.45 -4.29
N TYR A 79 15.70 -1.54 -4.74
CA TYR A 79 15.63 -1.04 -6.11
C TYR A 79 15.73 0.48 -6.06
N ASP A 80 16.54 1.06 -6.93
CA ASP A 80 16.69 2.49 -7.09
C ASP A 80 15.93 2.90 -8.36
N MET A 81 14.85 3.66 -8.19
CA MET A 81 13.96 4.04 -9.28
C MET A 81 14.18 5.51 -9.65
N SER A 82 14.23 5.84 -10.95
CA SER A 82 14.07 7.23 -11.38
C SER A 82 12.67 7.73 -11.01
N VAL A 83 12.57 9.02 -10.72
CA VAL A 83 11.29 9.71 -10.56
C VAL A 83 11.31 10.89 -11.54
N PRO A 84 10.42 10.90 -12.55
CA PRO A 84 10.28 12.03 -13.47
C PRO A 84 10.03 13.33 -12.70
N PRO A 85 10.73 14.44 -13.05
CA PRO A 85 10.61 15.71 -12.32
C PRO A 85 9.26 16.38 -12.57
N ASP A 86 8.85 16.50 -13.84
CA ASP A 86 7.65 17.20 -14.28
C ASP A 86 6.53 16.20 -14.61
N ARG A 87 5.90 15.64 -13.57
CA ARG A 87 4.75 14.73 -13.69
C ARG A 87 3.57 15.16 -12.82
N ASP A 88 2.37 14.79 -13.23
CA ASP A 88 1.18 14.94 -12.40
C ASP A 88 1.28 14.09 -11.12
N PRO A 89 0.93 14.62 -9.94
CA PRO A 89 0.94 13.85 -8.69
C PRO A 89 0.00 12.64 -8.77
N GLY A 90 0.43 11.47 -8.32
CA GLY A 90 -0.33 10.22 -8.46
C GLY A 90 -0.31 9.58 -9.86
N ALA A 91 0.34 10.19 -10.86
CA ALA A 91 0.59 9.54 -12.14
C ALA A 91 1.81 8.61 -12.07
N LEU A 92 1.65 7.37 -12.57
CA LEU A 92 2.74 6.40 -12.78
C LEU A 92 2.96 6.24 -14.29
N ALA A 93 3.86 7.05 -14.85
CA ALA A 93 4.24 6.96 -16.25
C ALA A 93 5.29 5.84 -16.46
N LEU A 94 5.00 4.96 -17.41
CA LEU A 94 5.86 3.85 -17.82
C LEU A 94 6.12 3.97 -19.33
N PRO A 95 7.32 3.61 -19.82
CA PRO A 95 7.68 3.82 -21.21
C PRO A 95 6.84 2.92 -22.13
N THR A 96 6.18 3.54 -23.11
CA THR A 96 5.44 2.84 -24.17
C THR A 96 6.29 2.59 -25.42
N ALA A 97 7.52 3.11 -25.44
CA ALA A 97 8.49 3.02 -26.52
C ALA A 97 9.92 3.08 -25.94
N LYS A 98 10.81 3.88 -26.54
CA LYS A 98 12.13 4.17 -25.96
C LYS A 98 11.96 4.92 -24.62
N ALA A 99 12.63 4.44 -23.57
CA ALA A 99 12.65 5.06 -22.26
C ALA A 99 13.19 6.51 -22.28
N ASP A 100 12.49 7.40 -21.56
CA ASP A 100 12.82 8.81 -21.35
C ASP A 100 12.79 9.13 -19.84
N PRO A 101 13.94 9.36 -19.18
CA PRO A 101 13.98 9.59 -17.73
C PRO A 101 13.30 10.89 -17.29
N ALA A 102 13.04 11.83 -18.20
CA ALA A 102 12.25 13.03 -17.90
C ALA A 102 10.73 12.74 -17.82
N ARG A 103 10.30 11.54 -18.21
CA ARG A 103 8.88 11.15 -18.34
C ARG A 103 8.54 9.84 -17.64
N ASP A 104 9.46 8.89 -17.59
CA ASP A 104 9.21 7.50 -17.21
C ASP A 104 9.86 7.11 -15.86
N PHE A 105 9.17 6.25 -15.10
CA PHE A 105 9.78 5.53 -13.98
C PHE A 105 10.61 4.35 -14.50
N LEU A 106 11.91 4.37 -14.23
CA LEU A 106 12.92 3.43 -14.73
C LEU A 106 13.77 2.89 -13.57
N MET A 107 14.30 1.67 -13.69
CA MET A 107 15.18 1.07 -12.69
C MET A 107 16.64 1.43 -12.97
N VAL A 108 17.21 2.34 -12.19
CA VAL A 108 18.62 2.79 -12.32
C VAL A 108 19.59 2.02 -11.40
N GLY A 109 19.06 1.14 -10.55
CA GLY A 109 19.87 0.28 -9.69
C GLY A 109 19.05 -0.82 -9.01
N SER A 110 19.70 -1.95 -8.70
CA SER A 110 19.16 -2.99 -7.82
C SER A 110 20.26 -3.70 -7.05
N GLU A 111 19.98 -4.13 -5.82
CA GLU A 111 20.95 -4.82 -4.95
C GLU A 111 20.23 -5.90 -4.12
N ARG A 112 20.70 -7.15 -4.18
CA ARG A 112 20.20 -8.27 -3.35
C ARG A 112 21.01 -8.37 -2.06
N TYR A 113 20.33 -8.35 -0.92
CA TYR A 113 20.95 -8.56 0.39
C TYR A 113 20.92 -10.05 0.77
N GLN A 114 22.10 -10.65 0.90
CA GLN A 114 22.27 -12.08 1.21
C GLN A 114 21.87 -12.46 2.65
N SER A 115 21.46 -11.50 3.49
CA SER A 115 20.95 -11.77 4.83
C SER A 115 20.12 -10.61 5.40
N GLU A 116 19.30 -10.94 6.40
CA GLU A 116 18.58 -9.97 7.25
C GLU A 116 19.55 -8.95 7.89
N ALA A 117 20.76 -9.38 8.27
CA ALA A 117 21.78 -8.50 8.83
C ALA A 117 22.34 -7.50 7.80
N ALA A 118 22.55 -7.92 6.55
CA ALA A 118 22.97 -7.04 5.46
C ALA A 118 21.88 -6.01 5.11
N PHE A 119 20.60 -6.43 5.10
CA PHE A 119 19.45 -5.55 4.95
C PHE A 119 19.34 -4.51 6.07
N ILE A 120 19.43 -4.94 7.35
CA ILE A 120 19.46 -4.03 8.51
C ILE A 120 20.63 -3.05 8.41
N ALA A 121 21.81 -3.50 7.99
CA ALA A 121 22.97 -2.64 7.78
C ALA A 121 22.75 -1.61 6.64
N ALA A 122 22.04 -1.97 5.57
CA ALA A 122 21.74 -1.07 4.46
C ALA A 122 20.69 0.00 4.84
N VAL A 123 19.61 -0.39 5.52
CA VAL A 123 18.64 0.58 6.09
C VAL A 123 19.33 1.49 7.11
N ASN A 124 20.26 0.96 7.92
CA ASN A 124 21.08 1.77 8.83
C ASN A 124 22.00 2.78 8.12
N ARG A 125 22.46 2.52 6.89
CA ARG A 125 23.19 3.50 6.07
C ARG A 125 22.26 4.64 5.64
N ALA A 126 21.06 4.31 5.15
CA ALA A 126 20.07 5.32 4.74
C ALA A 126 19.52 6.15 5.92
N LEU A 127 19.46 5.59 7.13
CA LEU A 127 19.13 6.32 8.36
C LEU A 127 20.25 7.23 8.88
N ALA A 128 21.51 7.01 8.49
CA ALA A 128 22.65 7.67 9.11
C ALA A 128 22.67 9.21 8.94
N PRO A 129 22.34 9.79 7.76
CA PRO A 129 22.27 11.24 7.57
C PRO A 129 21.16 11.94 8.36
N LEU A 130 20.12 11.20 8.76
CA LEU A 130 18.98 11.77 9.47
C LEU A 130 19.33 12.04 10.95
N PRO A 131 18.88 13.18 11.53
CA PRO A 131 18.94 13.42 12.97
C PRO A 131 18.22 12.30 13.74
N PRO A 132 18.70 11.85 14.92
CA PRO A 132 18.10 10.73 15.65
C PRO A 132 16.58 10.83 15.85
N ALA A 133 16.08 12.01 16.23
CA ALA A 133 14.64 12.29 16.42
C ALA A 133 13.82 12.39 15.11
N LYS A 134 14.41 12.08 13.95
CA LYS A 134 13.74 11.97 12.64
C LYS A 134 14.02 10.63 11.94
N ARG A 135 14.59 9.63 12.65
CA ARG A 135 14.92 8.31 12.09
C ARG A 135 13.69 7.38 12.09
N HIS A 136 12.65 7.77 11.37
CA HIS A 136 11.51 6.88 11.11
C HIS A 136 11.83 6.00 9.89
N VAL A 137 11.17 4.84 9.79
CA VAL A 137 11.13 4.00 8.59
C VAL A 137 9.67 3.77 8.22
N THR A 138 9.30 3.90 6.94
CA THR A 138 7.96 3.55 6.47
C THR A 138 7.96 2.17 5.84
N LEU A 139 7.14 1.25 6.38
CA LEU A 139 6.87 -0.05 5.80
C LEU A 139 5.57 -0.01 4.99
N TYR A 140 5.67 -0.10 3.67
CA TYR A 140 4.52 -0.19 2.76
C TYR A 140 4.16 -1.65 2.45
N VAL A 141 2.87 -1.96 2.40
CA VAL A 141 2.32 -3.28 2.05
C VAL A 141 1.29 -3.13 0.93
N HIS A 142 1.55 -3.74 -0.23
CA HIS A 142 0.70 -3.62 -1.42
C HIS A 142 -0.67 -4.32 -1.27
N GLY A 143 -1.62 -3.90 -2.10
CA GLY A 143 -2.97 -4.45 -2.18
C GLY A 143 -3.10 -5.75 -2.97
N TYR A 144 -4.36 -6.08 -3.27
CA TYR A 144 -4.79 -7.20 -4.12
C TYR A 144 -4.36 -7.01 -5.59
N ARG A 145 -4.13 -8.12 -6.32
CA ARG A 145 -3.82 -8.13 -7.77
C ARG A 145 -2.71 -7.13 -8.11
N ALA A 146 -1.54 -7.34 -7.51
CA ALA A 146 -0.36 -6.51 -7.67
C ALA A 146 0.84 -7.34 -8.16
N SER A 147 1.46 -6.93 -9.26
CA SER A 147 2.73 -7.52 -9.74
C SER A 147 3.89 -7.16 -8.79
N PHE A 148 5.00 -7.91 -8.82
CA PHE A 148 6.17 -7.55 -8.01
C PHE A 148 6.76 -6.19 -8.46
N ALA A 149 6.87 -5.99 -9.76
CA ALA A 149 7.39 -4.77 -10.36
C ALA A 149 6.46 -3.58 -10.12
N GLU A 150 5.14 -3.76 -10.31
CA GLU A 150 4.10 -2.79 -9.96
C GLU A 150 4.19 -2.40 -8.47
N SER A 151 4.41 -3.36 -7.58
CA SER A 151 4.57 -3.09 -6.15
C SER A 151 5.78 -2.20 -5.85
N VAL A 152 6.92 -2.41 -6.52
CA VAL A 152 8.12 -1.58 -6.38
C VAL A 152 7.88 -0.18 -6.97
N LEU A 153 7.32 -0.10 -8.19
CA LEU A 153 6.98 1.14 -8.89
C LEU A 153 6.03 2.01 -8.07
N ASN A 154 4.90 1.45 -7.63
CA ASN A 154 3.93 2.14 -6.76
C ASN A 154 4.54 2.57 -5.42
N THR A 155 5.50 1.81 -4.86
CA THR A 155 6.19 2.24 -3.62
C THR A 155 7.12 3.43 -3.87
N ALA A 156 7.85 3.45 -4.99
CA ALA A 156 8.72 4.57 -5.36
C ALA A 156 7.90 5.84 -5.67
N GLN A 157 6.81 5.68 -6.43
CA GLN A 157 5.84 6.73 -6.69
C GLN A 157 5.26 7.30 -5.38
N LEU A 158 4.69 6.45 -4.52
CA LEU A 158 4.08 6.85 -3.24
C LEU A 158 5.09 7.59 -2.35
N ALA A 159 6.33 7.13 -2.28
CA ALA A 159 7.39 7.78 -1.52
C ALA A 159 7.74 9.17 -2.06
N ALA A 160 7.80 9.33 -3.38
CA ALA A 160 8.12 10.58 -4.03
C ALA A 160 6.97 11.60 -4.02
N ASP A 161 5.72 11.14 -4.17
CA ASP A 161 4.50 11.96 -4.17
C ASP A 161 4.16 12.47 -2.78
N TYR A 162 4.06 11.56 -1.81
CA TYR A 162 3.76 11.94 -0.42
C TYR A 162 4.97 12.45 0.36
N HIS A 163 6.17 12.46 -0.24
CA HIS A 163 7.40 12.91 0.41
C HIS A 163 7.68 12.11 1.70
N LEU A 164 7.54 10.77 1.65
CA LEU A 164 7.68 9.90 2.81
C LEU A 164 9.04 10.10 3.52
N PRO A 165 9.07 10.31 4.85
CA PRO A 165 10.29 10.71 5.53
C PRO A 165 11.20 9.51 5.81
N GLY A 166 12.44 9.58 5.32
CA GLY A 166 13.46 8.56 5.56
C GLY A 166 13.30 7.32 4.68
N PRO A 167 13.88 6.16 5.07
CA PRO A 167 13.85 4.97 4.25
C PRO A 167 12.44 4.40 4.12
N VAL A 168 12.03 4.10 2.89
CA VAL A 168 10.80 3.37 2.58
C VAL A 168 11.14 1.92 2.24
N VAL A 169 10.39 1.00 2.86
CA VAL A 169 10.54 -0.45 2.74
C VAL A 169 9.24 -1.02 2.20
N LEU A 170 9.28 -1.73 1.08
CA LEU A 170 8.18 -2.56 0.58
C LEU A 170 8.23 -3.95 1.23
N PHE A 171 7.11 -4.41 1.80
CA PHE A 171 6.85 -5.83 1.99
C PHE A 171 6.00 -6.36 0.83
N ALA A 172 6.63 -7.09 -0.09
CA ALA A 172 5.95 -7.69 -1.23
C ALA A 172 5.53 -9.13 -0.92
N TRP A 173 4.23 -9.37 -0.81
CA TRP A 173 3.64 -10.69 -0.56
C TRP A 173 3.15 -11.31 -1.89
N PRO A 174 2.95 -12.65 -1.99
CA PRO A 174 2.66 -13.32 -3.25
C PRO A 174 1.19 -13.18 -3.67
N SER A 175 0.85 -11.98 -4.13
CA SER A 175 -0.34 -11.74 -4.94
C SER A 175 -0.19 -12.45 -6.29
N ALA A 176 -1.27 -13.09 -6.73
CA ALA A 176 -1.41 -13.78 -8.02
C ALA A 176 -1.18 -12.87 -9.23
N ASP A 177 -1.42 -11.55 -9.07
CA ASP A 177 -1.45 -10.59 -10.17
C ASP A 177 -2.54 -10.93 -11.23
N GLN A 178 -3.70 -11.41 -10.75
CA GLN A 178 -4.85 -11.79 -11.60
C GLN A 178 -6.19 -11.48 -10.93
N LEU A 179 -7.10 -10.82 -11.66
CA LEU A 179 -8.40 -10.36 -11.14
C LEU A 179 -9.32 -11.49 -10.64
N THR A 180 -9.13 -12.71 -11.14
CA THR A 180 -9.89 -13.92 -10.77
C THR A 180 -9.38 -14.60 -9.49
N HIS A 181 -8.18 -14.25 -9.00
CA HIS A 181 -7.46 -15.01 -7.98
C HIS A 181 -7.65 -14.50 -6.56
N TYR A 182 -8.78 -13.84 -6.27
CA TYR A 182 -9.10 -13.24 -4.98
C TYR A 182 -8.85 -14.17 -3.78
N LEU A 183 -9.29 -15.43 -3.86
CA LEU A 183 -9.07 -16.41 -2.77
C LEU A 183 -7.60 -16.84 -2.63
N TYR A 184 -6.86 -16.93 -3.74
CA TYR A 184 -5.42 -17.23 -3.69
C TYR A 184 -4.65 -16.10 -2.98
N ASP A 185 -4.95 -14.84 -3.31
CA ASP A 185 -4.38 -13.67 -2.67
C ASP A 185 -4.74 -13.64 -1.18
N ARG A 186 -6.01 -13.95 -0.87
CA ARG A 186 -6.54 -13.96 0.49
C ARG A 186 -5.94 -15.05 1.39
N ASP A 187 -5.45 -16.13 0.81
CA ASP A 187 -4.62 -17.15 1.46
C ASP A 187 -3.12 -16.79 1.45
N SER A 188 -2.64 -16.09 0.41
CA SER A 188 -1.23 -15.67 0.29
C SER A 188 -0.84 -14.60 1.30
N THR A 189 -1.79 -13.76 1.73
CA THR A 189 -1.62 -12.90 2.91
C THR A 189 -1.41 -13.74 4.16
N LEU A 190 -2.33 -14.67 4.48
CA LEU A 190 -2.20 -15.57 5.64
C LEU A 190 -0.88 -16.38 5.63
N TYR A 191 -0.47 -16.88 4.46
CA TYR A 191 0.82 -17.55 4.26
C TYR A 191 2.02 -16.67 4.60
N SER A 192 1.92 -15.35 4.33
CA SER A 192 3.01 -14.38 4.49
C SER A 192 3.04 -13.69 5.85
N ARG A 193 2.08 -13.98 6.74
CA ARG A 193 1.92 -13.29 8.04
C ARG A 193 3.19 -13.35 8.89
N ASP A 194 3.79 -14.52 9.02
CA ASP A 194 4.94 -14.71 9.91
C ASP A 194 6.23 -14.14 9.27
N GLN A 195 6.31 -14.03 7.94
CA GLN A 195 7.35 -13.32 7.17
C GLN A 195 7.20 -11.79 7.25
N PHE A 196 5.97 -11.27 7.25
CA PHE A 196 5.68 -9.86 7.53
C PHE A 196 6.08 -9.49 8.97
N VAL A 197 5.72 -10.32 9.96
CA VAL A 197 6.17 -10.19 11.36
C VAL A 197 7.69 -10.23 11.45
N ARG A 198 8.37 -11.14 10.73
CA ARG A 198 9.83 -11.16 10.64
C ARG A 198 10.41 -9.88 10.04
N THR A 199 9.76 -9.30 9.04
CA THR A 199 10.17 -8.03 8.41
C THR A 199 10.06 -6.86 9.39
N LEU A 200 8.94 -6.71 10.10
CA LEU A 200 8.79 -5.75 11.20
C LEU A 200 9.92 -5.93 12.23
N LYS A 201 10.18 -7.17 12.64
CA LYS A 201 11.25 -7.51 13.61
C LYS A 201 12.67 -7.31 13.08
N ALA A 202 12.88 -7.21 11.77
CA ALA A 202 14.14 -6.76 11.20
C ALA A 202 14.24 -5.23 11.29
N LEU A 203 13.17 -4.49 10.97
CA LEU A 203 13.16 -3.03 11.04
C LEU A 203 13.31 -2.51 12.48
N THR A 204 12.74 -3.16 13.49
CA THR A 204 12.93 -2.74 14.89
C THR A 204 14.36 -2.88 15.40
N LYS A 205 15.20 -3.72 14.77
CA LYS A 205 16.66 -3.86 15.02
C LYS A 205 17.51 -2.78 14.34
N THR A 206 16.91 -1.93 13.49
CA THR A 206 17.62 -0.80 12.89
C THR A 206 17.78 0.35 13.89
N ARG A 207 18.59 1.35 13.51
CA ARG A 207 18.78 2.64 14.20
C ARG A 207 17.57 3.58 14.06
N ALA A 208 16.43 3.08 13.61
CA ALA A 208 15.18 3.82 13.62
C ALA A 208 14.76 4.15 15.06
N THR A 209 14.02 5.23 15.27
CA THR A 209 13.22 5.46 16.49
C THR A 209 11.92 4.66 16.42
N GLU A 210 11.29 4.64 15.25
CA GLU A 210 9.93 4.12 15.01
C GLU A 210 9.80 3.53 13.60
N VAL A 211 8.83 2.64 13.44
CA VAL A 211 8.31 2.17 12.16
C VAL A 211 6.88 2.70 11.99
N ASN A 212 6.61 3.39 10.88
CA ASN A 212 5.24 3.66 10.43
C ASN A 212 4.86 2.57 9.41
N VAL A 213 3.62 2.12 9.42
CA VAL A 213 3.12 1.11 8.46
C VAL A 213 2.02 1.73 7.61
N ILE A 214 2.10 1.55 6.29
CA ILE A 214 1.07 1.94 5.33
C ILE A 214 0.67 0.68 4.56
N ALA A 215 -0.62 0.37 4.49
CA ALA A 215 -1.09 -0.85 3.85
C ALA A 215 -2.37 -0.60 3.05
N HIS A 216 -2.34 -0.98 1.77
CA HIS A 216 -3.46 -0.79 0.84
C HIS A 216 -4.32 -2.04 0.74
N SER A 217 -5.64 -1.89 0.62
CA SER A 217 -6.56 -2.96 0.23
C SER A 217 -6.38 -4.23 1.09
N MET A 218 -6.20 -5.39 0.47
CA MET A 218 -5.94 -6.68 1.14
C MET A 218 -4.60 -6.74 1.89
N GLY A 219 -3.63 -5.87 1.55
CA GLY A 219 -2.42 -5.67 2.35
C GLY A 219 -2.74 -5.18 3.76
N GLY A 220 -3.84 -4.43 3.94
CA GLY A 220 -4.34 -4.03 5.25
C GLY A 220 -4.76 -5.23 6.12
N PHE A 221 -5.36 -6.27 5.52
CA PHE A 221 -5.67 -7.51 6.23
C PHE A 221 -4.40 -8.21 6.75
N LEU A 222 -3.35 -8.27 5.92
CA LEU A 222 -2.05 -8.83 6.29
C LEU A 222 -1.41 -8.10 7.47
N VAL A 223 -1.45 -6.76 7.48
CA VAL A 223 -0.94 -5.97 8.59
C VAL A 223 -1.69 -6.27 9.89
N MET A 224 -3.03 -6.28 9.86
CA MET A 224 -3.83 -6.56 11.05
C MET A 224 -3.61 -7.99 11.58
N GLU A 225 -3.43 -8.98 10.70
CA GLU A 225 -3.02 -10.33 11.09
C GLU A 225 -1.61 -10.37 11.73
N GLY A 226 -0.66 -9.60 11.19
CA GLY A 226 0.68 -9.48 11.76
C GLY A 226 0.69 -8.81 13.14
N LEU A 227 -0.11 -7.76 13.34
CA LEU A 227 -0.29 -7.10 14.63
C LEU A 227 -0.94 -8.03 15.65
N ASN A 228 -2.02 -8.73 15.27
CA ASN A 228 -2.66 -9.76 16.11
C ASN A 228 -1.66 -10.87 16.49
N ARG A 229 -0.83 -11.32 15.54
CA ARG A 229 0.24 -12.31 15.80
C ARG A 229 1.28 -11.81 16.81
N LEU A 230 1.67 -10.53 16.77
CA LEU A 230 2.54 -9.92 17.78
C LEU A 230 1.87 -9.85 19.16
N VAL A 231 0.58 -9.50 19.23
CA VAL A 231 -0.22 -9.46 20.47
C VAL A 231 -0.29 -10.86 21.11
N LEU A 232 -0.69 -11.87 20.34
CA LEU A 232 -0.80 -13.26 20.81
C LEU A 232 0.54 -13.82 21.29
N ASN A 233 1.64 -13.48 20.59
CA ASN A 233 3.00 -13.83 20.98
C ASN A 233 3.56 -12.96 22.13
N ARG A 234 2.79 -11.98 22.63
CA ARG A 234 3.16 -10.99 23.68
C ARG A 234 4.40 -10.14 23.34
N ASP A 235 4.66 -9.91 22.06
CA ASP A 235 5.85 -9.23 21.54
C ASP A 235 5.73 -7.69 21.66
N ARG A 236 5.70 -7.22 22.92
CA ARG A 236 5.63 -5.79 23.26
C ARG A 236 6.86 -5.01 22.79
N ALA A 237 8.02 -5.66 22.65
CA ALA A 237 9.23 -5.03 22.15
C ALA A 237 9.09 -4.59 20.67
N THR A 238 8.38 -5.38 19.86
CA THR A 238 8.09 -5.04 18.47
C THR A 238 6.91 -4.06 18.38
N LEU A 239 5.84 -4.29 19.15
CA LEU A 239 4.64 -3.42 19.14
C LEU A 239 4.98 -1.97 19.58
N ASN A 240 5.76 -1.78 20.64
CA ASN A 240 6.19 -0.45 21.13
C ASN A 240 7.14 0.30 20.16
N ARG A 241 7.46 -0.27 19.00
CA ARG A 241 8.30 0.32 17.96
C ARG A 241 7.52 0.65 16.69
N ILE A 242 6.22 0.32 16.65
CA ILE A 242 5.29 0.74 15.60
C ILE A 242 4.59 2.00 16.12
N ASN A 243 4.72 3.10 15.38
CA ASN A 243 4.14 4.39 15.76
C ASN A 243 2.70 4.51 15.24
N GLY A 244 2.56 4.64 13.93
CA GLY A 244 1.26 4.67 13.24
C GLY A 244 1.09 3.53 12.23
N VAL A 245 -0.17 3.12 12.04
CA VAL A 245 -0.63 2.18 11.02
C VAL A 245 -1.75 2.85 10.22
N LEU A 246 -1.51 3.08 8.93
CA LEU A 246 -2.50 3.59 7.98
C LEU A 246 -3.01 2.46 7.10
N LEU A 247 -4.30 2.17 7.17
CA LEU A 247 -5.00 1.23 6.30
C LEU A 247 -5.75 2.00 5.20
N ALA A 248 -5.26 1.92 3.97
CA ALA A 248 -5.80 2.61 2.81
C ALA A 248 -6.82 1.74 2.06
N GLU A 249 -8.09 2.16 2.02
CA GLU A 249 -9.21 1.48 1.35
C GLU A 249 -9.27 -0.05 1.66
N PRO A 250 -9.20 -0.46 2.94
CA PRO A 250 -8.83 -1.83 3.32
C PRO A 250 -9.92 -2.90 3.08
N ASP A 251 -9.49 -4.02 2.49
CA ASP A 251 -10.29 -5.23 2.34
C ASP A 251 -10.15 -6.15 3.56
N ILE A 252 -10.91 -5.82 4.59
CA ILE A 252 -11.06 -6.60 5.81
C ILE A 252 -12.56 -6.71 6.09
N SER A 253 -13.09 -7.89 6.45
CA SER A 253 -14.47 -7.96 6.96
C SER A 253 -14.57 -7.15 8.27
N ILE A 254 -15.58 -6.30 8.41
CA ILE A 254 -15.76 -5.44 9.60
C ILE A 254 -15.74 -6.25 10.92
N ASP A 255 -16.25 -7.48 10.92
CA ASP A 255 -16.28 -8.35 12.10
C ASP A 255 -14.95 -9.03 12.39
N VAL A 256 -14.17 -9.31 11.34
CA VAL A 256 -12.77 -9.75 11.47
C VAL A 256 -11.91 -8.61 12.04
N PHE A 257 -12.10 -7.38 11.56
CA PHE A 257 -11.41 -6.21 12.09
C PHE A 257 -11.75 -5.96 13.56
N ARG A 258 -13.03 -6.01 13.94
CA ARG A 258 -13.49 -5.94 15.35
C ARG A 258 -12.78 -6.95 16.25
N SER A 259 -12.62 -8.19 15.77
CA SER A 259 -11.88 -9.24 16.49
C SER A 259 -10.39 -8.92 16.60
N GLN A 260 -9.75 -8.46 15.53
CA GLN A 260 -8.32 -8.13 15.48
C GLN A 260 -7.95 -6.93 16.38
N ILE A 261 -8.76 -5.87 16.41
CA ILE A 261 -8.46 -4.68 17.24
C ILE A 261 -8.72 -4.89 18.73
N ALA A 262 -9.54 -5.88 19.13
CA ALA A 262 -9.86 -6.13 20.54
C ALA A 262 -8.62 -6.53 21.38
N GLY A 263 -7.53 -6.95 20.73
CA GLY A 263 -6.24 -7.22 21.37
C GLY A 263 -5.23 -6.05 21.34
N LEU A 264 -5.55 -4.92 20.71
CA LEU A 264 -4.63 -3.79 20.52
C LEU A 264 -4.86 -2.65 21.53
N ASP A 265 -3.77 -2.09 22.05
CA ASP A 265 -3.80 -0.89 22.89
C ASP A 265 -3.79 0.37 22.02
N LEU A 266 -4.98 0.86 21.64
CA LEU A 266 -5.17 2.08 20.82
C LEU A 266 -4.88 3.40 21.57
N ASN A 267 -4.19 3.31 22.72
CA ASN A 267 -3.53 4.43 23.40
C ASN A 267 -2.01 4.43 23.16
N ARG A 268 -1.46 3.38 22.54
CA ARG A 268 -0.03 3.18 22.21
C ARG A 268 0.26 3.00 20.73
N LEU A 269 -0.78 2.74 19.93
CA LEU A 269 -0.70 2.51 18.50
C LEU A 269 -1.77 3.34 17.81
N ASP A 270 -1.36 4.23 16.92
CA ASP A 270 -2.31 5.00 16.12
C ASP A 270 -2.75 4.21 14.90
N LEU A 271 -4.02 3.81 14.91
CA LEU A 271 -4.66 3.12 13.80
C LEU A 271 -5.54 4.12 13.05
N ALA A 272 -5.20 4.37 11.79
CA ALA A 272 -5.96 5.21 10.87
C ALA A 272 -6.51 4.36 9.71
N VAL A 273 -7.76 4.61 9.32
CA VAL A 273 -8.44 3.94 8.22
C VAL A 273 -8.96 4.97 7.23
N MET A 274 -8.53 4.88 5.97
CA MET A 274 -9.15 5.60 4.87
C MET A 274 -10.30 4.78 4.30
N VAL A 275 -11.50 5.37 4.25
CA VAL A 275 -12.70 4.78 3.68
C VAL A 275 -13.12 5.50 2.40
N SER A 276 -13.83 4.82 1.51
CA SER A 276 -14.37 5.40 0.28
C SER A 276 -15.82 4.96 0.07
N GLY A 277 -16.65 5.90 -0.39
CA GLY A 277 -18.02 5.67 -0.85
C GLY A 277 -18.13 5.49 -2.36
N ARG A 278 -17.03 5.72 -3.10
CA ARG A 278 -16.94 5.48 -4.55
C ARG A 278 -16.48 4.06 -4.88
N ASP A 279 -15.97 3.33 -3.88
CA ASP A 279 -15.25 2.08 -4.09
C ASP A 279 -16.14 0.91 -4.48
N ARG A 280 -15.95 0.42 -5.70
CA ARG A 280 -16.63 -0.76 -6.27
C ARG A 280 -15.80 -2.04 -6.16
N ALA A 281 -14.49 -1.96 -5.95
CA ALA A 281 -13.67 -3.15 -5.75
C ALA A 281 -14.03 -3.84 -4.43
N LEU A 282 -14.21 -3.07 -3.36
CA LEU A 282 -14.70 -3.52 -2.07
C LEU A 282 -16.16 -4.01 -2.15
N GLN A 283 -17.00 -3.46 -3.03
CA GLN A 283 -18.35 -4.01 -3.28
C GLN A 283 -18.28 -5.39 -3.94
N VAL A 284 -17.38 -5.60 -4.91
CA VAL A 284 -17.15 -6.92 -5.54
C VAL A 284 -16.55 -7.90 -4.52
N SER A 285 -15.58 -7.49 -3.71
CA SER A 285 -15.01 -8.33 -2.65
C SER A 285 -16.04 -8.70 -1.58
N SER A 286 -16.88 -7.75 -1.16
CA SER A 286 -18.04 -8.00 -0.28
C SER A 286 -18.93 -9.11 -0.86
N LEU A 287 -19.29 -9.05 -2.16
CA LEU A 287 -20.08 -10.08 -2.83
C LEU A 287 -19.39 -11.45 -2.84
N ILE A 288 -18.09 -11.52 -3.16
CA ILE A 288 -17.30 -12.76 -3.14
C ILE A 288 -17.26 -13.34 -1.71
N ALA A 289 -17.17 -12.49 -0.70
CA ALA A 289 -17.15 -12.83 0.72
C ALA A 289 -18.55 -12.83 1.38
N GLY A 290 -19.58 -13.29 0.65
CA GLY A 290 -20.91 -13.57 1.20
C GLY A 290 -21.75 -12.35 1.56
N GLY A 291 -21.48 -11.19 0.96
CA GLY A 291 -22.15 -9.91 1.23
C GLY A 291 -21.69 -9.17 2.49
N THR A 292 -20.65 -9.66 3.17
CA THR A 292 -20.19 -9.09 4.45
C THR A 292 -19.36 -7.80 4.25
N PRO A 293 -19.67 -6.70 4.97
CA PRO A 293 -19.06 -5.38 4.71
C PRO A 293 -17.54 -5.37 4.78
N ARG A 294 -16.89 -4.72 3.80
CA ARG A 294 -15.46 -4.42 3.83
C ARG A 294 -15.20 -3.15 4.63
N LEU A 295 -14.12 -3.16 5.41
CA LEU A 295 -13.73 -2.09 6.31
C LEU A 295 -13.59 -0.73 5.61
N GLY A 296 -13.00 -0.71 4.42
CA GLY A 296 -12.84 0.50 3.59
C GLY A 296 -14.13 1.07 3.01
N GLU A 297 -15.28 0.39 3.09
CA GLU A 297 -16.55 0.99 2.63
C GLU A 297 -17.01 2.09 3.60
N ARG A 298 -17.34 3.28 3.07
CA ARG A 298 -17.83 4.45 3.84
C ARG A 298 -18.94 4.13 4.86
N ARG A 299 -19.79 3.12 4.61
CA ARG A 299 -20.85 2.69 5.57
C ARG A 299 -20.32 2.26 6.95
N ASN A 300 -19.03 1.97 7.09
CA ASN A 300 -18.40 1.61 8.36
C ASN A 300 -17.85 2.80 9.16
N LEU A 301 -17.85 4.03 8.62
CA LEU A 301 -17.24 5.23 9.20
C LEU A 301 -17.64 5.47 10.67
N GLU A 302 -18.94 5.43 10.99
CA GLU A 302 -19.42 5.60 12.37
C GLU A 302 -19.14 4.40 13.29
N THR A 303 -18.93 3.20 12.72
CA THR A 303 -18.46 2.05 13.49
C THR A 303 -16.98 2.19 13.82
N LEU A 304 -16.15 2.63 12.86
CA LEU A 304 -14.72 2.89 13.07
C LEU A 304 -14.48 3.98 14.13
N ARG A 305 -15.19 5.13 14.05
CA ARG A 305 -15.12 6.22 15.03
C ARG A 305 -15.42 5.75 16.47
N ARG A 306 -16.44 4.90 16.64
CA ARG A 306 -16.80 4.28 17.93
C ARG A 306 -15.79 3.24 18.44
N LEU A 307 -14.96 2.68 17.56
CA LEU A 307 -13.90 1.73 17.91
C LEU A 307 -12.57 2.44 18.27
N GLY A 308 -12.56 3.78 18.36
CA GLY A 308 -11.38 4.56 18.74
C GLY A 308 -10.34 4.71 17.63
N VAL A 309 -10.70 4.34 16.39
CA VAL A 309 -9.85 4.36 15.19
C VAL A 309 -10.03 5.70 14.46
N TYR A 310 -8.93 6.30 14.00
CA TYR A 310 -9.00 7.53 13.20
C TYR A 310 -9.55 7.22 11.80
N VAL A 311 -10.46 8.04 11.30
CA VAL A 311 -11.12 7.81 10.00
C VAL A 311 -10.92 8.99 9.06
N VAL A 312 -10.53 8.71 7.82
CA VAL A 312 -10.43 9.69 6.74
C VAL A 312 -11.36 9.24 5.62
N ASP A 313 -12.27 10.12 5.18
CA ASP A 313 -13.21 9.80 4.09
C ASP A 313 -12.67 10.32 2.76
N LEU A 314 -12.30 9.39 1.87
CA LEU A 314 -11.77 9.69 0.54
C LEU A 314 -12.86 9.89 -0.53
N SER A 315 -14.15 9.78 -0.20
CA SER A 315 -15.26 9.80 -1.18
C SER A 315 -15.33 11.03 -2.10
N GLN A 316 -14.66 12.13 -1.74
CA GLN A 316 -14.60 13.34 -2.56
C GLN A 316 -13.51 13.26 -3.65
N PHE A 317 -12.43 12.52 -3.41
CA PHE A 317 -11.29 12.35 -4.31
C PHE A 317 -11.57 11.34 -5.42
N ASN A 318 -10.84 11.45 -6.53
CA ASN A 318 -11.01 10.61 -7.72
C ASN A 318 -9.68 9.99 -8.12
N ASP A 319 -9.66 8.69 -8.42
CA ASP A 319 -8.44 7.96 -8.84
C ASP A 319 -8.32 7.81 -10.37
N GLY A 320 -9.22 8.45 -11.11
CA GLY A 320 -9.32 8.37 -12.57
C GLY A 320 -9.97 7.08 -13.09
N THR A 321 -10.30 6.13 -12.21
CA THR A 321 -10.85 4.82 -12.60
C THR A 321 -12.37 4.74 -12.46
N LEU A 322 -12.99 3.85 -13.24
CA LEU A 322 -14.42 3.55 -13.11
C LEU A 322 -14.76 2.60 -11.94
N ILE A 323 -13.75 2.13 -11.20
CA ILE A 323 -13.90 1.18 -10.10
C ILE A 323 -13.76 1.90 -8.75
N GLY A 324 -12.81 2.84 -8.63
CA GLY A 324 -12.49 3.50 -7.37
C GLY A 324 -11.86 2.52 -6.39
N HIS A 325 -10.54 2.42 -6.34
CA HIS A 325 -9.84 1.62 -5.32
C HIS A 325 -8.38 2.04 -5.12
N THR A 326 -7.91 3.08 -5.81
CA THR A 326 -6.55 3.59 -5.72
C THR A 326 -6.55 5.09 -5.44
N ALA A 327 -7.59 5.62 -4.80
CA ALA A 327 -7.69 7.05 -4.47
C ALA A 327 -6.57 7.49 -3.53
N PHE A 328 -6.12 6.60 -2.63
CA PHE A 328 -4.93 6.80 -1.82
C PHE A 328 -3.63 6.96 -2.64
N GLN A 329 -3.51 6.35 -3.81
CA GLN A 329 -2.28 6.36 -4.61
C GLN A 329 -2.31 7.39 -5.74
N ASN A 330 -3.44 7.49 -6.44
CA ASN A 330 -3.51 8.05 -7.78
C ASN A 330 -4.32 9.35 -7.88
N SER A 331 -4.98 9.83 -6.81
CA SER A 331 -5.70 11.11 -6.85
C SER A 331 -4.72 12.28 -6.79
N PRO A 332 -4.61 13.11 -7.85
CA PRO A 332 -3.72 14.27 -7.84
C PRO A 332 -4.14 15.28 -6.79
N GLU A 333 -5.44 15.39 -6.49
CA GLU A 333 -5.98 16.29 -5.48
C GLU A 333 -5.60 15.84 -4.07
N LEU A 334 -5.70 14.54 -3.75
CA LEU A 334 -5.32 14.01 -2.44
C LEU A 334 -3.80 14.16 -2.21
N VAL A 335 -2.99 13.80 -3.20
CA VAL A 335 -1.53 13.94 -3.13
C VAL A 335 -1.14 15.41 -2.96
N SER A 336 -1.72 16.32 -3.76
CA SER A 336 -1.47 17.77 -3.65
C SER A 336 -1.92 18.36 -2.31
N LEU A 337 -3.02 17.86 -1.75
CA LEU A 337 -3.55 18.30 -0.46
C LEU A 337 -2.66 17.82 0.70
N PHE A 338 -2.05 16.63 0.59
CA PHE A 338 -1.02 16.14 1.50
C PHE A 338 0.29 16.94 1.37
N SER A 339 0.88 17.03 0.16
CA SER A 339 2.21 17.60 -0.07
C SER A 339 2.28 19.12 0.18
N SER A 340 1.16 19.82 0.04
CA SER A 340 1.03 21.23 0.48
C SER A 340 0.81 21.41 1.98
N GLY A 341 0.75 20.32 2.78
CA GLY A 341 0.45 20.34 4.21
C GLY A 341 -0.98 20.77 4.55
N ARG A 342 -1.85 20.97 3.55
CA ARG A 342 -3.20 21.52 3.73
C ARG A 342 -4.22 20.48 4.21
N LEU A 343 -3.97 19.18 4.01
CA LEU A 343 -4.79 18.09 4.55
C LEU A 343 -4.93 18.17 6.08
N VAL A 344 -3.94 18.76 6.78
CA VAL A 344 -3.95 19.00 8.23
C VAL A 344 -5.19 19.79 8.67
N GLN A 345 -5.66 20.70 7.80
CA GLN A 345 -6.77 21.62 8.10
C GLN A 345 -8.15 21.04 7.74
N GLY A 346 -8.21 19.87 7.10
CA GLY A 346 -9.45 19.35 6.48
C GLY A 346 -9.95 18.01 7.01
N ILE A 347 -9.31 17.40 8.02
CA ILE A 347 -9.73 16.09 8.57
C ILE A 347 -10.49 16.26 9.89
N GLU A 348 -11.77 15.89 9.89
CA GLU A 348 -12.56 15.66 11.12
C GLU A 348 -12.15 14.34 11.79
N ALA A 349 -11.04 14.39 12.53
CA ALA A 349 -10.43 13.27 13.24
C ALA A 349 -11.21 12.89 14.53
N ASN A 350 -12.46 12.45 14.38
CA ASN A 350 -13.33 12.12 15.50
C ASN A 350 -12.95 10.79 16.16
N LYS A 351 -12.45 10.84 17.41
CA LYS A 351 -12.18 9.68 18.26
C LYS A 351 -13.22 9.66 19.39
N GLY A 352 -14.01 8.58 19.50
CA GLY A 352 -14.95 8.38 20.62
C GLY A 352 -16.25 9.20 20.60
N GLY A 353 -16.39 10.19 19.72
CA GLY A 353 -17.58 11.04 19.59
C GLY A 353 -17.30 12.53 19.76
N ASP A 354 -16.12 12.90 20.28
CA ASP A 354 -15.66 14.28 20.28
C ASP A 354 -15.30 14.73 18.86
N ASN A 355 -15.85 15.88 18.45
CA ASN A 355 -15.39 16.61 17.26
C ASN A 355 -14.08 17.32 17.64
N ILE A 356 -12.94 16.63 17.52
CA ILE A 356 -11.62 17.19 17.89
C ILE A 356 -11.10 18.15 16.81
N ALA A 357 -11.84 19.22 16.56
CA ALA A 357 -11.41 20.34 15.77
C ALA A 357 -10.22 21.03 16.47
N VAL A 358 -9.08 21.11 15.79
CA VAL A 358 -7.87 21.87 16.16
C VAL A 358 -7.09 21.38 17.40
N GLN A 359 -7.73 20.89 18.48
CA GLN A 359 -7.00 20.56 19.72
C GLN A 359 -6.16 19.27 19.68
N ALA A 360 -6.33 18.40 18.68
CA ALA A 360 -5.49 17.22 18.48
C ALA A 360 -4.00 17.55 18.17
N LEU A 361 -3.68 18.80 17.84
CA LEU A 361 -2.36 19.21 17.33
C LEU A 361 -1.27 19.39 18.40
N ASN A 362 -1.60 19.46 19.69
CA ASN A 362 -0.66 19.81 20.76
C ASN A 362 -0.45 18.72 21.83
N THR A 363 -1.13 17.58 21.74
CA THR A 363 -0.97 16.47 22.69
C THR A 363 -0.97 15.13 21.95
N VAL A 364 -0.02 14.26 22.30
CA VAL A 364 0.28 12.95 21.68
C VAL A 364 0.76 13.05 20.20
N GLY A 365 1.63 12.14 19.77
CA GLY A 365 2.30 12.16 18.44
C GLY A 365 1.46 11.65 17.27
N ASN A 366 0.13 11.80 17.36
CA ASN A 366 -0.79 10.74 16.95
C ASN A 366 -1.47 10.97 15.60
N VAL A 367 -0.73 10.71 14.52
CA VAL A 367 -1.27 10.22 13.22
C VAL A 367 -0.18 9.39 12.50
N THR A 368 0.71 8.48 12.10
CA THR A 368 1.60 8.71 10.95
C THR A 368 1.54 10.19 10.55
N LEU A 369 2.30 11.04 11.25
CA LEU A 369 2.27 12.52 11.14
C LEU A 369 2.15 12.99 9.69
N LEU A 370 1.11 13.78 9.39
CA LEU A 370 0.76 14.29 8.06
C LEU A 370 2.00 14.65 7.24
N ILE A 371 2.15 13.97 6.11
CA ILE A 371 3.44 13.33 5.79
C ILE A 371 4.58 14.36 5.67
N ALA A 372 5.53 14.23 6.60
CA ALA A 372 6.86 14.87 6.61
C ALA A 372 6.95 16.42 6.76
N TYR A 373 6.71 16.90 7.99
CA TYR A 373 7.36 18.08 8.60
C TYR A 373 7.17 19.49 7.99
N LEU A 374 6.73 20.43 8.83
CA LEU A 374 6.85 21.88 8.60
C LEU A 374 8.33 22.36 8.68
N PRO A 375 8.71 23.38 7.89
CA PRO A 375 9.89 24.20 8.17
C PRO A 375 9.58 25.26 9.24
N TYR A 376 10.57 25.58 10.08
CA TYR A 376 10.42 26.50 11.21
C TYR A 376 11.15 27.83 10.95
N ARG A 377 10.41 28.95 10.83
CA ARG A 377 10.90 30.31 11.16
C ARG A 377 9.77 31.34 11.20
N LEU A 378 9.48 31.85 12.39
CA LEU A 378 8.81 33.14 12.60
C LEU A 378 9.83 34.14 13.16
N THR A 379 10.34 35.02 12.28
CA THR A 379 11.04 36.27 12.61
C THR A 379 10.90 37.18 11.37
N GLY A 380 10.27 38.35 11.42
CA GLY A 380 9.53 38.99 12.52
C GLY A 380 9.32 40.47 12.21
N GLN A 381 8.22 41.05 12.71
CA GLN A 381 7.54 42.27 12.19
C GLN A 381 6.75 42.00 10.91
#